data_AF-M8CYW8-F1
#
_entry.id   AF-M8CYW8-F1
#
_cell.length_a   1.000
_cell.length_b   1.000
_cell.length_c   1.000
_cell.angle_alpha   90.00
_cell.angle_beta   90.00
_cell.angle_gamma   90.00
#
_symmetry.space_group_name_H-M   'P 1'
#
loop_
_entity.id
_entity.type
_entity.pdbx_description
1 polymer ?
#
loop_
_entity_poly.entity_id
_entity_poly.type
_entity_poly.pdbx_seq_one_letter_code
_entity_poly.pdbx_strand_id
1 'polypeptide(L)'
;MSSSLALLLLLAAASAPTLAVGVSPAVNPRVLPAAASSNDTLQRGIVATNQTANSVTSTLHIISDLVRDLNTCTGYYTTMAKTVAAALDDLHAGRVVNATDKLNDALGAPSDCDILLSGVGVIGKVDRNPIRKENGDNEKLVQLAINILNPPRS
;
A
#
# COMPACT_ATOMS: atom_id res chain seq x y z
N MET A 1 -8.18 17.53 44.70
CA MET A 1 -8.75 16.27 44.18
C MET A 1 -7.76 15.73 43.15
N SER A 2 -7.06 14.64 43.50
CA SER A 2 -6.12 13.85 42.69
C SER A 2 -6.79 13.34 41.39
N SER A 3 -6.11 12.97 40.30
CA SER A 3 -4.87 12.18 40.14
C SER A 3 -4.26 12.52 38.76
N SER A 4 -2.98 12.90 38.65
CA SER A 4 -1.78 12.04 38.58
C SER A 4 -1.75 11.05 37.42
N LEU A 5 -0.95 11.34 36.40
CA LEU A 5 -0.10 10.36 35.70
C LEU A 5 0.95 11.11 34.87
N ALA A 6 2.02 11.50 35.56
CA ALA A 6 3.31 11.75 34.94
C ALA A 6 3.88 10.41 34.50
N LEU A 7 4.34 10.31 33.24
CA LEU A 7 5.22 9.21 32.84
C LEU A 7 6.55 9.82 32.41
N LEU A 8 7.54 9.59 33.28
CA LEU A 8 8.91 10.06 33.19
C LEU A 8 9.63 9.50 31.97
N LEU A 9 10.43 10.37 31.36
CA LEU A 9 11.63 10.04 30.58
C LEU A 9 12.54 9.08 31.36
N LEU A 10 13.10 8.08 30.67
CA LEU A 10 14.44 7.56 30.94
C LEU A 10 15.05 6.99 29.65
N LEU A 11 16.10 7.67 29.18
CA LEU A 11 17.07 7.14 28.22
C LEU A 11 17.73 5.89 28.81
N ALA A 12 17.85 4.83 28.01
CA ALA A 12 18.82 3.76 28.25
C ALA A 12 19.53 3.44 26.94
N ALA A 13 20.85 3.51 27.01
CA ALA A 13 21.81 3.41 25.93
C ALA A 13 21.65 2.15 25.06
N ALA A 14 21.70 2.34 23.74
CA ALA A 14 21.89 1.27 22.79
C ALA A 14 23.34 0.77 22.86
N SER A 15 23.58 -0.32 23.60
CA SER A 15 24.77 -1.13 23.43
C SER A 15 24.45 -2.25 22.43
N ALA A 16 24.84 -2.06 21.18
CA ALA A 16 24.81 -3.10 20.16
C ALA A 16 25.93 -4.13 20.46
N PRO A 17 25.64 -5.44 20.53
CA PRO A 17 26.66 -6.45 20.34
C PRO A 17 26.83 -6.64 18.83
N THR A 18 27.92 -6.09 18.30
CA THR A 18 28.52 -6.58 17.05
C THR A 18 28.93 -8.03 17.24
N LEU A 19 28.19 -8.95 16.63
CA LEU A 19 28.71 -10.27 16.28
C LEU A 19 28.45 -10.51 14.80
N ALA A 20 29.48 -10.20 14.02
CA ALA A 20 29.64 -10.69 12.67
C ALA A 20 29.84 -12.21 12.70
N VAL A 21 28.85 -12.97 12.25
CA VAL A 21 29.04 -14.29 11.65
C VAL A 21 28.03 -14.38 10.52
N GLY A 22 28.53 -14.36 9.29
CA GLY A 22 27.71 -14.56 8.10
C GLY A 22 27.27 -16.01 7.99
N VAL A 23 25.98 -16.22 7.73
CA VAL A 23 25.46 -17.40 7.01
C VAL A 23 24.21 -16.95 6.24
N SER A 24 24.18 -17.27 4.95
CA SER A 24 23.11 -17.02 3.97
C SER A 24 21.74 -17.62 4.38
N PRO A 25 20.62 -17.14 3.77
CA PRO A 25 19.27 -17.46 4.23
C PRO A 25 18.73 -18.74 3.58
N ALA A 26 18.41 -19.73 4.40
CA ALA A 26 17.47 -20.80 4.03
C ALA A 26 16.85 -21.36 5.32
N VAL A 27 15.90 -20.64 5.92
CA VAL A 27 15.15 -21.17 7.06
C VAL A 27 13.95 -21.98 6.53
N ASN A 28 14.15 -23.29 6.48
CA ASN A 28 13.12 -24.30 6.27
C ASN A 28 12.20 -24.34 7.51
N PRO A 29 10.86 -24.46 7.37
CA PRO A 29 9.95 -24.53 8.51
C PRO A 29 9.95 -25.97 9.05
N ARG A 30 10.82 -26.29 10.00
CA ARG A 30 10.79 -27.61 10.66
C ARG A 30 10.98 -27.50 12.17
N VAL A 31 9.86 -27.67 12.87
CA VAL A 31 9.66 -28.37 14.15
C VAL A 31 10.78 -28.20 15.19
N LEU A 32 10.50 -27.45 16.25
CA LEU A 32 11.34 -27.42 17.46
C LEU A 32 11.25 -28.78 18.18
N PRO A 33 12.38 -29.39 18.60
CA PRO A 33 12.36 -30.60 19.41
C PRO A 33 11.75 -30.32 20.79
N ALA A 34 11.00 -31.29 21.31
CA ALA A 34 10.38 -31.20 22.61
C ALA A 34 11.37 -31.47 23.78
N ALA A 35 11.26 -30.62 24.81
CA ALA A 35 11.46 -30.85 26.25
C ALA A 35 12.83 -30.61 26.96
N ALA A 36 12.70 -30.11 28.20
CA ALA A 36 13.51 -30.37 29.42
C ALA A 36 14.64 -29.43 29.92
N SER A 37 14.39 -28.12 30.12
CA SER A 37 14.87 -27.33 31.28
C SER A 37 14.21 -25.93 31.30
N SER A 38 14.18 -25.22 32.44
CA SER A 38 13.68 -23.83 32.48
C SER A 38 14.54 -22.89 31.62
N ASN A 39 15.84 -23.17 31.52
CA ASN A 39 16.78 -22.44 30.66
C ASN A 39 16.45 -22.67 29.17
N ASP A 40 16.10 -23.89 28.79
CA ASP A 40 15.68 -24.19 27.41
C ASP A 40 14.34 -23.54 27.08
N THR A 41 13.42 -23.45 28.05
CA THR A 41 12.13 -22.77 27.86
C THR A 41 12.31 -21.26 27.75
N LEU A 42 13.14 -20.64 28.59
CA LEU A 42 13.46 -19.22 28.50
C LEU A 42 14.13 -18.89 27.16
N GLN A 43 15.13 -19.66 26.75
CA GLN A 43 15.85 -19.43 25.49
C GLN A 43 14.93 -19.59 24.28
N ARG A 44 14.08 -20.63 24.25
CA ARG A 44 13.05 -20.78 23.21
C ARG A 44 12.06 -19.61 23.21
N GLY A 45 11.65 -19.15 24.38
CA GLY A 45 10.77 -17.99 24.54
C GLY A 45 11.38 -16.72 23.96
N ILE A 46 12.67 -16.46 24.22
CA ILE A 46 13.41 -15.32 23.66
C ILE A 46 13.48 -15.41 22.13
N VAL A 47 13.85 -16.58 21.59
CA VAL A 47 13.93 -16.78 20.13
C VAL A 47 12.57 -16.56 19.47
N ALA A 48 11.51 -17.15 20.01
CA ALA A 48 10.15 -16.98 19.48
C ALA A 48 9.71 -15.51 19.55
N THR A 49 9.97 -14.83 20.67
CA THR A 49 9.62 -13.41 20.84
C THR A 49 10.37 -12.52 19.84
N ASN A 50 11.66 -12.78 19.60
CA ASN A 50 12.44 -12.06 18.60
C ASN A 50 11.89 -12.27 17.18
N GLN A 51 11.48 -13.49 16.83
CA GLN A 51 10.82 -13.78 15.56
C GLN A 51 9.48 -13.04 15.44
N THR A 52 8.67 -13.03 16.50
CA THR A 52 7.42 -12.26 16.54
C THR A 52 7.68 -10.76 16.38
N ALA A 53 8.67 -10.19 17.07
CA ALA A 53 9.01 -8.77 16.95
C ALA A 53 9.43 -8.40 15.52
N ASN A 54 10.22 -9.26 14.86
CA ASN A 54 10.60 -9.08 13.45
C ASN A 54 9.38 -9.16 12.52
N SER A 55 8.49 -10.13 12.75
CA SER A 55 7.24 -10.28 11.99
C SER A 55 6.35 -9.04 12.12
N VAL A 56 6.11 -8.57 13.35
CA VAL A 56 5.33 -7.35 13.63
C VAL A 56 5.95 -6.13 12.95
N THR A 57 7.26 -5.96 13.04
CA THR A 57 7.98 -4.85 12.39
C THR A 57 7.80 -4.89 10.87
N SER A 58 7.90 -6.07 10.26
CA SER A 58 7.67 -6.26 8.82
C SER A 58 6.23 -5.93 8.43
N THR A 59 5.24 -6.39 9.21
CA THR A 59 3.83 -6.06 8.98
C THR A 59 3.57 -4.56 9.06
N LEU A 60 4.16 -3.86 10.03
CA LEU A 60 4.02 -2.41 10.16
C LEU A 60 4.60 -1.67 8.94
N HIS A 61 5.73 -2.11 8.40
CA HIS A 61 6.28 -1.54 7.17
C HIS A 61 5.33 -1.73 5.99
N ILE A 62 4.75 -2.93 5.83
CA ILE A 62 3.77 -3.23 4.78
C ILE A 62 2.54 -2.31 4.90
N ILE A 63 2.00 -2.13 6.10
CA ILE A 63 0.85 -1.25 6.35
C ILE A 63 1.21 0.20 6.00
N SER A 64 2.37 0.67 6.45
CA SER A 64 2.83 2.04 6.19
C SER A 64 2.98 2.31 4.69
N ASP A 65 3.58 1.39 3.95
CA ASP A 65 3.72 1.49 2.50
C ASP A 65 2.35 1.50 1.80
N LEU A 66 1.43 0.62 2.20
CA LEU A 66 0.08 0.57 1.62
C LEU A 66 -0.69 1.87 1.88
N VAL A 67 -0.61 2.43 3.10
CA VAL A 67 -1.25 3.72 3.43
C VAL A 67 -0.67 4.85 2.57
N ARG A 68 0.66 4.89 2.40
CA ARG A 68 1.31 5.87 1.52
C ARG A 68 0.80 5.74 0.09
N ASP A 69 0.76 4.53 -0.44
CA ASP A 69 0.36 4.29 -1.83
C ASP A 69 -1.13 4.63 -2.05
N LEU A 70 -2.00 4.31 -1.09
CA LEU A 70 -3.41 4.71 -1.11
C LEU A 70 -3.59 6.24 -1.04
N ASN A 71 -2.76 6.95 -0.28
CA ASN A 71 -2.77 8.41 -0.26
C ASN A 71 -2.36 9.00 -1.63
N THR A 72 -1.38 8.40 -2.31
CA THR A 72 -1.02 8.78 -3.69
C THR A 72 -2.18 8.54 -4.65
N CYS A 73 -2.84 7.37 -4.58
CA CYS A 73 -4.05 7.08 -5.34
C CYS A 73 -5.19 8.07 -5.07
N THR A 74 -5.35 8.51 -3.82
CA THR A 74 -6.32 9.55 -3.46
C THR A 74 -6.03 10.85 -4.23
N GLY A 75 -4.76 11.20 -4.41
CA GLY A 75 -4.33 12.30 -5.27
C GLY A 75 -4.74 12.11 -6.73
N TYR A 76 -4.48 10.94 -7.31
CA TYR A 76 -4.89 10.62 -8.68
C TYR A 76 -6.40 10.75 -8.88
N TYR A 77 -7.20 10.15 -7.99
CA TYR A 77 -8.66 10.22 -8.06
C TYR A 77 -9.22 11.62 -7.79
N THR A 78 -8.57 12.42 -6.95
CA THR A 78 -8.96 13.83 -6.75
C THR A 78 -8.78 14.64 -8.03
N THR A 79 -7.68 14.43 -8.75
CA THR A 79 -7.45 15.06 -10.05
C THR A 79 -8.45 14.56 -11.09
N MET A 80 -8.64 13.24 -11.18
CA MET A 80 -9.63 12.62 -12.07
C MET A 80 -11.03 13.19 -11.85
N ALA A 81 -11.48 13.32 -10.60
CA ALA A 81 -12.79 13.87 -10.27
C ALA A 81 -12.96 15.31 -10.77
N LYS A 82 -11.92 16.16 -10.62
CA LYS A 82 -11.93 17.54 -11.14
C LYS A 82 -12.00 17.55 -12.66
N THR A 83 -11.23 16.70 -13.34
CA THR A 83 -11.20 16.60 -14.79
C THR A 83 -12.55 16.14 -15.35
N VAL A 84 -13.18 15.13 -14.72
CA VAL A 84 -14.51 14.64 -15.10
C VAL A 84 -15.58 15.73 -14.88
N ALA A 85 -15.52 16.47 -13.76
CA ALA A 85 -16.43 17.59 -13.53
C ALA A 85 -16.28 18.67 -14.61
N ALA A 86 -15.05 19.02 -14.98
CA ALA A 86 -14.80 19.99 -16.06
C ALA A 86 -15.25 19.47 -17.44
N ALA A 87 -15.16 18.17 -17.70
CA ALA A 87 -15.72 17.57 -18.91
C ALA A 87 -17.25 17.69 -18.94
N LEU A 88 -17.92 17.50 -17.79
CA LEU A 88 -19.36 17.68 -17.67
C LEU A 88 -19.78 19.14 -17.92
N ASP A 89 -19.02 20.12 -17.42
CA ASP A 89 -19.26 21.54 -17.71
C ASP A 89 -19.12 21.86 -19.21
N ASP A 90 -18.18 21.23 -19.91
CA ASP A 90 -18.05 21.34 -21.36
C ASP A 90 -19.24 20.72 -22.09
N LEU A 91 -19.74 19.56 -21.64
CA LEU A 91 -20.92 18.93 -22.22
C LEU A 91 -22.17 19.79 -22.04
N HIS A 92 -22.39 20.35 -20.86
CA HIS A 92 -23.52 21.27 -20.61
C HIS A 92 -23.49 22.50 -21.51
N ALA A 93 -22.31 22.93 -21.95
CA ALA A 93 -22.12 24.03 -22.88
C ALA A 93 -22.02 23.61 -24.36
N GLY A 94 -22.26 22.33 -24.68
CA GLY A 94 -22.21 21.79 -26.04
C GLY A 94 -20.80 21.61 -26.63
N ARG A 95 -19.75 21.71 -25.81
CA ARG A 95 -18.33 21.60 -26.23
C ARG A 95 -17.84 20.15 -26.21
N VAL A 96 -18.37 19.32 -27.10
CA VAL A 96 -18.14 17.86 -27.12
C VAL A 96 -16.65 17.48 -27.27
N VAL A 97 -15.90 18.18 -28.12
CA VAL A 97 -14.46 17.92 -28.34
C VAL A 97 -13.67 18.15 -27.05
N ASN A 98 -13.86 19.31 -26.41
CA ASN A 98 -13.18 19.65 -25.15
C ASN A 98 -13.52 18.67 -24.01
N ALA A 99 -14.77 18.19 -23.95
CA ALA A 99 -15.18 17.18 -22.99
C ALA A 99 -14.49 15.83 -23.26
N THR A 100 -14.38 15.44 -24.53
CA THR A 100 -13.72 14.20 -24.94
C THR A 100 -12.23 14.21 -24.60
N ASP A 101 -11.54 15.32 -24.86
CA ASP A 101 -10.13 15.49 -24.50
C ASP A 101 -9.92 15.34 -22.99
N LYS A 102 -10.76 15.99 -22.16
CA LYS A 102 -10.70 15.85 -20.70
C LYS A 102 -11.00 14.43 -20.22
N LEU A 103 -11.94 13.73 -20.84
CA LEU A 103 -12.21 12.34 -20.48
C LEU A 103 -11.02 11.44 -20.84
N ASN A 104 -10.33 11.68 -21.96
CA ASN A 104 -9.08 10.98 -22.28
C ASN A 104 -8.00 11.24 -21.21
N ASP A 105 -7.86 12.48 -20.74
CA ASP A 105 -6.93 12.81 -19.64
C ASP A 105 -7.30 12.08 -18.33
N ALA A 106 -8.59 11.83 -18.09
CA ALA A 106 -9.07 11.14 -16.90
C ALA A 106 -8.81 9.62 -16.91
N LEU A 107 -8.56 9.00 -18.07
CA LEU A 107 -8.38 7.54 -18.20
C LEU A 107 -7.13 7.01 -17.47
N GLY A 108 -6.09 7.82 -17.31
CA GLY A 108 -4.83 7.35 -16.73
C GLY A 108 -4.90 7.03 -15.23
N ALA A 109 -5.72 7.78 -14.48
CA ALA A 109 -5.70 7.75 -13.02
C ALA A 109 -6.00 6.37 -12.39
N PRO A 110 -7.00 5.58 -12.86
CA PRO A 110 -7.23 4.24 -12.35
C PRO A 110 -6.06 3.28 -12.61
N SER A 111 -5.44 3.35 -13.80
CA SER A 111 -4.32 2.50 -14.19
C SER A 111 -3.05 2.84 -13.39
N ASP A 112 -2.74 4.12 -13.25
CA ASP A 112 -1.61 4.60 -12.45
C ASP A 112 -1.72 4.15 -10.98
N CYS A 113 -2.93 4.19 -10.43
CA CYS A 113 -3.20 3.68 -9.10
C CYS A 113 -3.03 2.15 -9.01
N ASP A 114 -3.51 1.41 -10.01
CA ASP A 114 -3.36 -0.05 -10.07
C ASP A 114 -1.88 -0.47 -10.13
N ILE A 115 -1.08 0.18 -10.98
CA ILE A 115 0.36 -0.05 -11.10
C ILE A 115 1.06 0.19 -9.76
N LEU A 116 0.76 1.32 -9.10
CA LEU A 116 1.36 1.68 -7.82
C LEU A 116 1.06 0.64 -6.73
N LEU A 117 -0.21 0.26 -6.57
CA LEU A 117 -0.65 -0.67 -5.53
C LEU A 117 -0.25 -2.13 -5.81
N SER A 118 -0.15 -2.49 -7.09
CA SER A 118 0.37 -3.80 -7.52
C SER A 118 1.88 -3.90 -7.31
N GLY A 119 2.59 -2.76 -7.21
CA GLY A 119 4.03 -2.74 -7.09
C GLY A 119 4.75 -3.19 -8.36
N VAL A 120 4.11 -3.02 -9.53
CA VAL A 120 4.70 -3.37 -10.82
C VAL A 120 6.04 -2.64 -10.97
N GLY A 121 7.10 -3.39 -11.28
CA GLY A 121 8.46 -2.85 -11.42
C GLY A 121 9.25 -2.70 -10.11
N VAL A 122 8.69 -3.07 -8.96
CA VAL A 122 9.38 -2.99 -7.64
C VAL A 122 9.76 -4.39 -7.15
N ILE A 123 11.07 -4.67 -7.06
CA ILE A 123 11.59 -5.97 -6.58
C ILE A 123 11.16 -6.19 -5.13
N GLY A 124 10.55 -7.35 -4.86
CA GLY A 124 10.15 -7.74 -3.50
C GLY A 124 8.84 -7.13 -3.01
N LYS A 125 8.16 -6.31 -3.81
CA LYS A 125 6.81 -5.84 -3.49
C LYS A 125 5.78 -6.88 -3.95
N VAL A 126 4.90 -7.27 -3.03
CA VAL A 126 3.76 -8.15 -3.31
C VAL A 126 2.57 -7.28 -3.69
N ASP A 127 1.80 -7.73 -4.69
CA ASP A 127 0.53 -7.11 -5.07
C ASP A 127 -0.41 -7.08 -3.87
N ARG A 128 -0.86 -5.86 -3.53
CA ARG A 128 -1.71 -5.59 -2.37
C ARG A 128 -2.82 -4.62 -2.73
N ASN A 129 -3.25 -4.55 -4.00
CA ASN A 129 -4.27 -3.59 -4.41
C ASN A 129 -5.66 -3.91 -3.81
N PRO A 130 -6.17 -3.13 -2.84
CA PRO A 130 -7.48 -3.35 -2.24
C PRO A 130 -8.64 -2.76 -3.06
N ILE A 131 -8.35 -1.95 -4.08
CA ILE A 131 -9.32 -1.23 -4.92
C ILE A 131 -9.21 -1.58 -6.41
N ARG A 132 -8.67 -2.77 -6.72
CA ARG A 132 -8.46 -3.23 -8.11
C ARG A 132 -9.75 -3.23 -8.92
N LYS A 133 -10.86 -3.64 -8.29
CA LYS A 133 -12.18 -3.67 -8.92
C LYS A 133 -12.64 -2.26 -9.27
N GLU A 134 -12.55 -1.34 -8.31
CA GLU A 134 -12.94 0.06 -8.46
C GLU A 134 -12.09 0.75 -9.54
N ASN A 135 -10.79 0.47 -9.61
CA ASN A 135 -9.94 0.96 -10.70
C ASN A 135 -10.44 0.49 -12.07
N GLY A 136 -10.68 -0.82 -12.22
CA GLY A 136 -11.17 -1.37 -13.49
C GLY A 136 -12.57 -0.88 -13.87
N ASP A 137 -13.44 -0.62 -12.89
CA ASP A 137 -14.78 -0.11 -13.15
C ASP A 137 -14.75 1.38 -13.57
N ASN A 138 -13.93 2.21 -12.91
CA ASN A 138 -13.77 3.62 -13.27
C ASN A 138 -13.16 3.79 -14.67
N GLU A 139 -12.16 2.99 -15.02
CA GLU A 139 -11.56 3.00 -16.37
C GLU A 139 -12.60 2.69 -17.44
N LYS A 140 -13.40 1.62 -17.24
CA LYS A 140 -14.47 1.23 -18.17
C LYS A 140 -15.54 2.31 -18.32
N LEU A 141 -15.92 2.99 -17.23
CA LEU A 141 -16.92 4.05 -17.26
C LEU A 141 -16.45 5.28 -18.04
N VAL A 142 -15.19 5.70 -17.83
CA VAL A 142 -14.61 6.81 -18.61
C VAL A 142 -14.48 6.42 -20.09
N GLN A 143 -14.01 5.20 -20.37
CA GLN A 143 -13.91 4.71 -21.75
C GLN A 143 -15.27 4.65 -22.45
N LEU A 144 -16.31 4.22 -21.73
CA LEU A 144 -17.68 4.23 -22.25
C LEU A 144 -18.13 5.65 -22.60
N ALA A 145 -17.88 6.64 -21.74
CA ALA A 145 -18.21 8.03 -22.00
C ALA A 145 -17.51 8.55 -23.27
N ILE A 146 -16.21 8.25 -23.43
CA ILE A 146 -15.44 8.62 -24.63
C ILE A 146 -16.05 7.99 -25.89
N ASN A 147 -16.37 6.69 -25.86
CA ASN A 147 -16.95 5.98 -26.99
C ASN A 147 -18.32 6.52 -27.40
N ILE A 148 -19.11 7.05 -26.45
CA ILE A 148 -20.40 7.70 -26.74
C ILE A 148 -20.18 9.05 -27.43
N LEU A 149 -19.21 9.85 -26.97
CA LEU A 149 -18.95 11.20 -27.49
C LEU A 149 -18.18 11.18 -28.83
N ASN A 150 -17.36 10.16 -29.04
CA ASN A 150 -16.55 9.98 -30.24
C ASN A 150 -16.62 8.52 -30.72
N PRO A 151 -17.73 8.12 -31.36
CA PRO A 151 -17.95 6.74 -31.77
C PRO A 151 -16.91 6.30 -32.81
N PRO A 152 -16.47 5.03 -32.79
CA PRO A 152 -15.59 4.49 -33.82
C PRO A 152 -16.24 4.65 -35.19
N ARG A 153 -15.45 5.07 -36.19
CA ARG A 153 -15.94 5.07 -37.57
C ARG A 153 -16.13 3.63 -38.03
N SER A 154 -17.34 3.28 -38.47
CA SER A 154 -17.71 2.00 -39.09
C SER A 154 -17.09 1.85 -40.47
#